data_AF-A0A349D906-F1
#
_entry.id   AF-A0A349D906-F1
#
_cell.length_a   1.000
_cell.length_b   1.000
_cell.length_c   1.000
_cell.angle_alpha   90.00
_cell.angle_beta   90.00
_cell.angle_gamma   90.00
#
_symmetry.space_group_name_H-M   'P 1'
#
loop_
_entity.id
_entity.type
_entity.pdbx_description
1 polymer ?
#
loop_
_entity_poly.entity_id
_entity_poly.type
_entity_poly.pdbx_seq_one_letter_code
_entity_poly.pdbx_strand_id
1 'polypeptide(L)'
;MRPEYMRFEAQVHKAAQILSLTAINFGDAEEDDIHTTLGYNDGEGLLKGLPVDINGRKLWLALNVDEWKLSHWEGNEELSCIDFNGKSWEELHAAWRDWLSSLGAEASKELNYNLPESDAYKFSVFEEFDQKVISEWKENRVTANRVFRDLVESCGIDSPIRI
;
A
#
# COMPACT_ATOMS: atom_id res chain seq x y z
N MET A 1 -10.52 -11.73 -17.33
CA MET A 1 -10.24 -10.44 -16.67
C MET A 1 -9.67 -9.49 -17.72
N ARG A 2 -10.01 -8.19 -17.71
CA ARG A 2 -9.55 -7.24 -18.73
C ARG A 2 -8.02 -7.00 -18.58
N PRO A 3 -7.21 -6.98 -19.66
CA PRO A 3 -5.75 -6.79 -19.56
C PRO A 3 -5.35 -5.53 -18.78
N GLU A 4 -6.07 -4.43 -18.98
CA GLU A 4 -5.83 -3.16 -18.29
C GLU A 4 -6.05 -3.25 -16.77
N TYR A 5 -7.10 -3.95 -16.33
CA TYR A 5 -7.36 -4.18 -14.90
C TYR A 5 -6.23 -5.00 -14.25
N MET A 6 -5.77 -6.07 -14.91
CA MET A 6 -4.65 -6.88 -14.40
C MET A 6 -3.36 -6.07 -14.31
N ARG A 7 -3.11 -5.18 -15.28
CA ARG A 7 -1.94 -4.29 -15.26
C ARG A 7 -2.04 -3.26 -14.14
N PHE A 8 -3.21 -2.67 -13.94
CA PHE A 8 -3.47 -1.78 -12.81
C PHE A 8 -3.24 -2.49 -11.47
N GLU A 9 -3.83 -3.67 -11.29
CA GLU A 9 -3.64 -4.47 -10.09
C GLU A 9 -2.16 -4.80 -9.84
N ALA A 10 -1.42 -5.19 -10.88
CA ALA A 10 0.01 -5.47 -10.75
C ALA A 10 0.82 -4.22 -10.33
N GLN A 11 0.46 -3.05 -10.84
CA GLN A 11 1.09 -1.79 -10.41
C GLN A 11 0.71 -1.42 -8.97
N VAL A 12 -0.57 -1.54 -8.58
CA VAL A 12 -0.99 -1.34 -7.19
C VAL A 12 -0.25 -2.30 -6.27
N HIS A 13 -0.17 -3.59 -6.64
CA HIS A 13 0.54 -4.60 -5.88
C HIS A 13 2.02 -4.26 -5.73
N LYS A 14 2.69 -3.83 -6.80
CA LYS A 14 4.10 -3.43 -6.75
C LYS A 14 4.30 -2.18 -5.88
N ALA A 15 3.46 -1.15 -6.03
CA ALA A 15 3.52 0.07 -5.21
C ALA A 15 3.24 -0.20 -3.72
N ALA A 16 2.28 -1.08 -3.43
CA ALA A 16 1.94 -1.53 -2.09
C ALA A 16 3.13 -2.18 -1.35
N GLN A 17 4.14 -2.65 -2.07
CA GLN A 17 5.34 -3.21 -1.45
C GLN A 17 6.17 -2.18 -0.69
N ILE A 18 6.07 -0.88 -1.00
CA ILE A 18 6.70 0.17 -0.19
C ILE A 18 6.04 0.24 1.21
N LEU A 19 4.73 0.02 1.29
CA LEU A 19 4.00 -0.03 2.58
C LEU A 19 4.49 -1.22 3.41
N SER A 20 4.54 -2.41 2.82
CA SER A 20 5.03 -3.62 3.49
C SER A 20 6.52 -3.50 3.87
N LEU A 21 7.35 -2.93 3.01
CA LEU A 21 8.77 -2.70 3.30
C LEU A 21 8.97 -1.74 4.47
N THR A 22 8.13 -0.70 4.59
CA THR A 22 8.16 0.21 5.73
C THR A 22 7.78 -0.51 7.00
N ALA A 23 6.71 -1.30 6.98
CA ALA A 23 6.30 -2.10 8.14
C ALA A 23 7.36 -3.13 8.56
N ILE A 24 8.03 -3.78 7.61
CA ILE A 24 9.13 -4.71 7.91
C ILE A 24 10.28 -3.99 8.64
N ASN A 25 10.60 -2.76 8.24
CA ASN A 25 11.71 -2.00 8.83
C ASN A 25 11.37 -1.35 10.18
N PHE A 26 10.14 -0.86 10.36
CA PHE A 26 9.77 0.04 11.46
C PHE A 26 8.51 -0.37 12.24
N GLY A 27 7.83 -1.43 11.82
CA GLY A 27 6.73 -2.03 12.56
C GLY A 27 7.25 -3.05 13.57
N ASP A 28 6.49 -3.24 14.65
CA ASP A 28 6.71 -4.35 15.57
C ASP A 28 6.38 -5.66 14.84
N ALA A 29 7.35 -6.57 14.77
CA ALA A 29 7.14 -7.85 14.12
C ALA A 29 6.20 -8.71 14.97
N GLU A 30 5.16 -9.24 14.32
CA GLU A 30 4.17 -10.13 14.92
C GLU A 30 4.30 -11.53 14.31
N GLU A 31 3.97 -12.59 15.07
CA GLU A 31 4.17 -13.99 14.67
C GLU A 31 3.41 -14.40 13.40
N ASP A 32 2.33 -13.70 13.07
CA ASP A 32 1.47 -13.94 11.91
C ASP A 32 1.74 -12.99 10.73
N ASP A 33 2.82 -12.19 10.81
CA ASP A 33 3.18 -11.15 9.85
C ASP A 33 2.11 -10.07 9.60
N ILE A 34 1.12 -9.92 10.51
CA ILE A 34 0.02 -8.96 10.34
C ILE A 34 0.53 -7.52 10.19
N HIS A 35 1.68 -7.20 10.78
CA HIS A 35 2.34 -5.90 10.65
C HIS A 35 2.58 -5.49 9.19
N THR A 36 2.78 -6.44 8.28
CA THR A 36 3.03 -6.20 6.84
C THR A 36 1.76 -6.12 5.99
N THR A 37 0.60 -6.46 6.56
CA THR A 37 -0.69 -6.50 5.86
C THR A 37 -1.24 -5.11 5.63
N LEU A 38 -2.04 -4.95 4.57
CA LEU A 38 -2.59 -3.68 4.14
C LEU A 38 -4.11 -3.73 4.21
N GLY A 39 -4.74 -2.66 4.70
CA GLY A 39 -6.19 -2.55 4.72
C GLY A 39 -6.66 -1.45 3.79
N TYR A 40 -7.69 -1.72 2.99
CA TYR A 40 -8.36 -0.68 2.24
C TYR A 40 -9.37 0.07 3.12
N ASN A 41 -9.26 1.39 3.15
CA ASN A 41 -10.19 2.28 3.83
C ASN A 41 -11.25 2.77 2.83
N ASP A 42 -12.45 2.19 2.91
CA ASP A 42 -13.57 2.52 2.03
C ASP A 42 -13.97 4.01 2.07
N GLY A 43 -13.86 4.66 3.23
CA GLY A 43 -14.29 6.05 3.42
C GLY A 43 -13.33 7.07 2.80
N GLU A 44 -12.06 6.72 2.69
CA GLU A 44 -11.01 7.61 2.18
C GLU A 44 -10.48 7.19 0.80
N GLY A 45 -10.78 5.97 0.34
CA GLY A 45 -10.25 5.44 -0.92
C GLY A 45 -8.77 5.07 -0.86
N LEU A 46 -8.23 4.81 0.34
CA LEU A 46 -6.80 4.63 0.58
C LEU A 46 -6.48 3.18 0.94
N LEU A 47 -5.40 2.64 0.37
CA LEU A 47 -4.79 1.40 0.85
C LEU A 47 -3.72 1.73 1.89
N LYS A 48 -3.90 1.31 3.14
CA LYS A 48 -3.07 1.72 4.28
C LYS A 48 -2.30 0.56 4.91
N GLY A 49 -1.05 0.84 5.29
CA GLY A 49 -0.30 0.00 6.23
C GLY A 49 -0.80 0.18 7.67
N LEU A 50 -0.21 -0.57 8.60
CA LEU A 50 -0.28 -0.24 10.02
C LEU A 50 0.62 0.98 10.33
N PRO A 51 0.34 1.71 11.43
CA PRO A 51 1.24 2.78 11.82
C PRO A 51 2.58 2.21 12.25
N VAL A 52 3.65 2.95 11.96
CA VAL A 52 5.01 2.63 12.37
C VAL A 52 5.55 3.74 13.28
N ASP A 53 6.49 3.38 14.15
CA ASP A 53 7.26 4.36 14.91
C ASP A 53 8.61 4.60 14.23
N ILE A 54 8.84 5.83 13.81
CA ILE A 54 10.12 6.25 13.24
C ILE A 54 10.65 7.39 14.10
N ASN A 55 11.68 7.09 14.90
CA ASN A 55 12.33 8.06 15.79
C ASN A 55 11.36 8.77 16.77
N GLY A 56 10.40 8.02 17.33
CA GLY A 56 9.41 8.54 18.28
C GLY A 56 8.22 9.26 17.62
N ARG A 57 8.13 9.20 16.28
CA ARG A 57 7.02 9.75 15.50
C ARG A 57 6.15 8.61 15.00
N LYS A 58 4.85 8.68 15.31
CA LYS A 58 3.87 7.69 14.85
C LYS A 58 3.36 8.08 13.47
N LEU A 59 3.83 7.38 12.45
CA LEU A 59 3.56 7.70 11.05
C LEU A 59 2.70 6.63 10.39
N TRP A 60 1.91 7.05 9.41
CA TRP A 60 1.12 6.17 8.56
C TRP A 60 1.48 6.41 7.10
N LEU A 61 1.55 5.32 6.34
CA LEU A 61 1.72 5.39 4.90
C LEU A 61 0.45 4.87 4.22
N ALA A 62 0.05 5.55 3.16
CA ALA A 62 -1.15 5.24 2.42
C ALA A 62 -0.89 5.37 0.92
N LEU A 63 -1.34 4.38 0.16
CA LEU A 63 -1.41 4.47 -1.29
C LEU A 63 -2.79 5.07 -1.64
N ASN A 64 -2.77 6.26 -2.23
CA ASN A 64 -3.96 6.87 -2.82
C ASN A 64 -4.05 6.44 -4.29
N VAL A 65 -5.02 5.57 -4.61
CA VAL A 65 -5.20 5.05 -5.97
C VAL A 65 -5.84 6.07 -6.91
N ASP A 66 -6.59 7.04 -6.40
CA ASP A 66 -7.26 8.04 -7.22
C ASP A 66 -6.27 9.12 -7.69
N GLU A 67 -5.37 9.53 -6.80
CA GLU A 67 -4.30 10.52 -7.08
C GLU A 67 -2.98 9.87 -7.51
N TRP A 68 -2.91 8.54 -7.49
CA TRP A 68 -1.74 7.75 -7.86
C TRP A 68 -0.44 8.18 -7.18
N LYS A 69 -0.50 8.29 -5.84
CA LYS A 69 0.61 8.73 -4.98
C LYS A 69 0.73 7.90 -3.71
N LEU A 70 1.95 7.86 -3.15
CA LEU A 70 2.22 7.39 -1.79
C LEU A 70 2.19 8.59 -0.84
N SER A 71 1.25 8.62 0.08
CA SER A 71 1.11 9.66 1.09
C SER A 71 1.69 9.25 2.42
N HIS A 72 2.36 10.19 3.10
CA HIS A 72 2.92 10.02 4.44
C HIS A 72 2.17 10.92 5.42
N TRP A 73 1.66 10.35 6.50
CA TRP A 73 0.80 11.05 7.45
C TRP A 73 1.34 10.97 8.88
N GLU A 74 1.11 12.02 9.66
CA GLU A 74 1.27 12.05 11.11
C GLU A 74 -0.05 12.51 11.74
N GLY A 75 -0.72 11.61 12.46
CA GLY A 75 -2.09 11.84 12.88
C GLY A 75 -3.02 12.07 11.67
N ASN A 76 -3.61 13.28 11.58
CA ASN A 76 -4.53 13.67 10.52
C ASN A 76 -3.90 14.66 9.51
N GLU A 77 -2.58 14.85 9.54
CA GLU A 77 -1.86 15.76 8.65
C GLU A 77 -1.04 14.97 7.62
N GLU A 78 -1.21 15.28 6.33
CA GLU A 78 -0.35 14.77 5.26
C GLU A 78 0.95 15.58 5.27
N LEU A 79 2.06 14.93 5.66
CA LEU A 79 3.36 15.57 5.76
C LEU A 79 4.03 15.73 4.39
N SER A 80 3.86 14.73 3.54
CA SER A 80 4.47 14.66 2.20
C SER A 80 3.81 13.56 1.37
N CYS A 81 4.08 13.58 0.08
CA CYS A 81 3.70 12.50 -0.83
C CYS A 81 4.77 12.27 -1.90
N ILE A 82 4.71 11.10 -2.53
CA ILE A 82 5.53 10.73 -3.69
C ILE A 82 4.58 10.31 -4.81
N ASP A 83 4.57 11.06 -5.91
CA ASP A 83 3.80 10.70 -7.11
C ASP A 83 4.39 9.46 -7.78
N PHE A 84 3.56 8.50 -8.19
CA PHE A 84 4.04 7.32 -8.89
C PHE A 84 4.21 7.57 -10.39
N ASN A 85 3.38 8.41 -11.00
CA ASN A 85 3.30 8.53 -12.46
C ASN A 85 4.67 8.82 -13.09
N GLY A 86 5.07 7.97 -14.03
CA GLY A 86 6.34 8.07 -14.74
C GLY A 86 7.57 7.60 -13.96
N LYS A 87 7.45 7.23 -12.67
CA LYS A 87 8.58 6.70 -11.90
C LYS A 87 8.80 5.23 -12.18
N SER A 88 10.06 4.82 -12.27
CA SER A 88 10.47 3.42 -12.15
C SER A 88 10.34 2.92 -10.70
N TRP A 89 10.49 1.61 -10.52
CA TRP A 89 10.53 1.01 -9.18
C TRP A 89 11.72 1.55 -8.36
N GLU A 90 12.86 1.70 -9.02
CA GLU A 90 14.10 2.19 -8.43
C GLU A 90 13.96 3.64 -7.98
N GLU A 91 13.33 4.50 -8.79
CA GLU A 91 13.06 5.90 -8.44
C GLU A 91 12.06 6.04 -7.30
N LEU A 92 11.01 5.21 -7.28
CA LEU A 92 10.06 5.19 -6.17
C LEU A 92 10.75 4.77 -4.86
N HIS A 93 11.56 3.71 -4.92
CA HIS A 93 12.31 3.22 -3.76
C HIS A 93 13.35 4.23 -3.27
N ALA A 94 14.03 4.94 -4.18
CA ALA A 94 14.94 6.03 -3.84
C ALA A 94 14.21 7.18 -3.13
N ALA A 95 13.07 7.62 -3.68
CA ALA A 95 12.26 8.69 -3.06
C ALA A 95 11.75 8.30 -1.66
N TRP A 96 11.37 7.03 -1.47
CA TRP A 96 11.01 6.51 -0.15
C TRP A 96 12.20 6.52 0.82
N ARG A 97 13.40 6.14 0.38
CA ARG A 97 14.62 6.22 1.20
C ARG A 97 15.00 7.65 1.55
N ASP A 98 14.85 8.59 0.60
CA ASP A 98 15.07 10.01 0.85
C ASP A 98 14.10 10.55 1.90
N TRP A 99 12.83 10.14 1.83
CA TRP A 99 11.84 10.46 2.86
C TRP A 99 12.23 9.91 4.24
N LEU A 100 12.65 8.65 4.34
CA LEU A 100 13.16 8.08 5.61
C LEU A 100 14.36 8.86 6.14
N SER A 101 15.31 9.20 5.26
CA SER A 101 16.50 9.97 5.64
C SER A 101 16.13 11.35 6.17
N SER A 102 15.10 12.00 5.60
CA SER A 102 14.58 13.28 6.10
C SER A 102 14.00 13.20 7.53
N LEU A 103 13.61 12.00 7.97
CA LEU A 103 13.16 11.69 9.32
C LEU A 103 14.31 11.24 10.24
N GLY A 104 15.55 11.19 9.73
CA GLY A 104 16.71 10.66 10.44
C GLY A 104 16.70 9.14 10.59
N ALA A 105 16.03 8.42 9.69
CA ALA A 105 15.92 6.96 9.72
C ALA A 105 16.50 6.33 8.44
N GLU A 106 16.91 5.07 8.55
CA GLU A 106 17.42 4.29 7.43
C GLU A 106 16.79 2.90 7.43
N ALA A 107 16.41 2.43 6.24
CA ALA A 107 15.93 1.07 6.05
C ALA A 107 17.11 0.10 5.88
N SER A 108 17.10 -0.98 6.67
CA SER A 108 18.13 -2.03 6.71
C SER A 108 17.66 -3.39 6.21
N LYS A 109 16.34 -3.61 6.16
CA LYS A 109 15.70 -4.82 5.64
C LYS A 109 15.22 -4.59 4.22
N GLU A 110 15.22 -5.65 3.43
CA GLU A 110 14.74 -5.69 2.05
C GLU A 110 13.51 -6.62 1.94
N LEU A 111 12.76 -6.49 0.85
CA LEU A 111 11.65 -7.39 0.54
C LEU A 111 12.21 -8.75 0.09
N ASN A 112 11.81 -9.81 0.78
CA ASN A 112 12.22 -11.19 0.48
C ASN A 112 11.09 -11.99 -0.20
N TYR A 113 10.54 -11.49 -1.30
CA TYR A 113 9.65 -12.27 -2.16
C TYR A 113 9.81 -11.86 -3.62
N ASN A 114 9.58 -12.83 -4.51
CA ASN A 114 9.60 -12.59 -5.95
C ASN A 114 8.21 -12.12 -6.40
N LEU A 115 8.15 -11.04 -7.17
CA LEU A 115 6.92 -10.64 -7.85
C LEU A 115 6.54 -11.70 -8.92
N PRO A 116 5.25 -11.87 -9.24
CA PRO A 116 4.81 -12.81 -10.26
C PRO A 116 5.46 -12.54 -11.63
N GLU A 117 5.91 -13.60 -12.32
CA GLU A 117 6.49 -13.52 -13.68
C GLU A 117 5.41 -13.40 -14.78
N SER A 118 4.41 -12.54 -14.61
CA SER A 118 3.37 -12.32 -15.63
C SER A 118 3.59 -11.04 -16.42
N ASP A 119 3.02 -10.96 -17.63
CA ASP A 119 3.13 -9.76 -18.48
C ASP A 119 2.56 -8.51 -17.81
N ALA A 120 1.62 -8.66 -16.86
CA ALA A 120 1.08 -7.55 -16.10
C ALA A 120 2.13 -6.86 -15.20
N TYR A 121 3.15 -7.60 -14.74
CA TYR A 121 4.26 -7.07 -13.94
C TYR A 121 5.43 -6.55 -14.79
N LYS A 122 5.37 -6.74 -16.13
CA LYS A 122 6.39 -6.25 -17.07
C LYS A 122 6.09 -4.81 -17.47
N PHE A 123 6.46 -3.87 -16.61
CA PHE A 123 6.44 -2.44 -16.88
C PHE A 123 7.72 -1.78 -16.36
N SER A 124 8.22 -0.78 -17.08
CA SER A 124 9.42 -0.03 -16.70
C SER A 124 9.13 1.13 -15.76
N VAL A 125 7.93 1.70 -15.85
CA VAL A 125 7.47 2.83 -15.03
C VAL A 125 6.03 2.60 -14.59
N PHE A 126 5.66 3.21 -13.47
CA PHE A 126 4.27 3.32 -13.05
C PHE A 126 3.53 4.29 -13.98
N GLU A 127 2.32 3.92 -14.39
CA GLU A 127 1.48 4.66 -15.33
C GLU A 127 0.18 5.03 -14.64
N GLU A 128 -0.42 6.14 -15.06
CA GLU A 128 -1.81 6.44 -14.71
C GLU A 128 -2.78 5.56 -15.52
N PHE A 129 -3.96 5.31 -14.93
CA PHE A 129 -5.00 4.48 -15.52
C PHE A 129 -6.32 5.22 -15.62
N ASP A 130 -7.21 4.74 -16.50
CA ASP A 130 -8.55 5.27 -16.62
C ASP A 130 -9.32 5.15 -15.29
N GLN A 131 -10.02 6.22 -14.92
CA GLN A 131 -10.82 6.29 -13.70
C GLN A 131 -11.86 5.16 -13.60
N LYS A 132 -12.32 4.62 -14.72
CA LYS A 132 -13.21 3.46 -14.76
C LYS A 132 -12.55 2.21 -14.19
N VAL A 133 -11.26 1.98 -14.48
CA VAL A 133 -10.51 0.82 -13.97
C VAL A 133 -10.25 0.98 -12.48
N ILE A 134 -9.88 2.19 -12.06
CA ILE A 134 -9.68 2.53 -10.64
C ILE A 134 -10.98 2.34 -9.85
N SER A 135 -12.09 2.87 -10.38
CA SER A 135 -13.42 2.74 -9.75
C SER A 135 -13.84 1.28 -9.60
N GLU A 136 -13.70 0.47 -10.65
CA GLU A 136 -13.99 -0.96 -10.59
C GLU A 136 -13.13 -1.70 -9.56
N TRP A 137 -11.84 -1.36 -9.47
CA TRP A 137 -10.96 -1.95 -8.47
C TRP A 137 -11.39 -1.57 -7.04
N LYS A 138 -11.73 -0.30 -6.80
CA LYS A 138 -12.23 0.18 -5.51
C LYS A 138 -13.54 -0.50 -5.13
N GLU A 139 -14.49 -0.62 -6.06
CA GLU A 139 -15.76 -1.33 -5.83
C GLU A 139 -15.55 -2.79 -5.43
N ASN A 140 -14.58 -3.46 -6.05
CA ASN A 140 -14.20 -4.83 -5.68
C ASN A 140 -13.66 -4.89 -4.25
N ARG A 141 -12.81 -3.93 -3.84
CA ARG A 141 -12.27 -3.84 -2.47
C ARG A 141 -13.36 -3.58 -1.44
N VAL A 142 -14.23 -2.60 -1.69
CA VAL A 142 -15.40 -2.31 -0.81
C VAL A 142 -16.29 -3.54 -0.68
N THR A 143 -16.56 -4.23 -1.78
CA THR A 143 -17.39 -5.44 -1.77
C THR A 143 -16.74 -6.55 -0.96
N ALA A 144 -15.45 -6.81 -1.16
CA ALA A 144 -14.71 -7.80 -0.38
C ALA A 144 -14.72 -7.44 1.11
N ASN A 145 -14.36 -6.21 1.48
CA ASN A 145 -14.35 -5.72 2.86
C ASN A 145 -15.71 -5.91 3.53
N ARG A 146 -16.81 -5.57 2.85
CA ARG A 146 -18.15 -5.79 3.38
C ARG A 146 -18.44 -7.27 3.63
N VAL A 147 -18.17 -8.14 2.65
CA VAL A 147 -18.42 -9.58 2.77
C VAL A 147 -17.64 -10.19 3.94
N PHE A 148 -16.37 -9.81 4.11
CA PHE A 148 -15.56 -10.28 5.23
C PHE A 148 -16.04 -9.72 6.57
N ARG A 149 -16.54 -8.48 6.60
CA ARG A 149 -17.15 -7.87 7.79
C ARG A 149 -18.37 -8.64 8.24
N ASP A 150 -19.29 -8.91 7.32
CA ASP A 150 -20.51 -9.67 7.60
C ASP A 150 -20.16 -11.08 8.12
N LEU A 151 -19.11 -11.71 7.57
CA LEU A 151 -18.63 -13.01 8.02
C LEU A 151 -18.07 -12.95 9.45
N VAL A 152 -17.13 -12.04 9.72
CA VAL A 152 -16.50 -11.87 11.04
C VAL A 152 -17.55 -11.59 12.12
N GLU A 153 -18.51 -10.70 11.81
CA GLU A 153 -19.64 -10.40 12.69
C GLU A 153 -20.52 -11.64 12.93
N SER A 154 -20.84 -12.42 11.88
CA SER A 154 -21.66 -13.63 12.02
C SER A 154 -20.99 -14.73 12.85
N CYS A 155 -19.66 -14.79 12.85
CA CYS A 155 -18.88 -15.74 13.62
C CYS A 155 -18.61 -15.27 15.06
N GLY A 156 -18.89 -14.00 15.39
CA GLY A 156 -18.58 -13.41 16.70
C GLY A 156 -17.08 -13.37 17.00
N ILE A 157 -16.26 -13.25 15.96
CA ILE A 157 -14.80 -13.19 16.07
C ILE A 157 -14.37 -11.72 16.04
N ASP A 158 -13.38 -11.35 16.84
CA ASP A 158 -12.70 -10.06 16.72
C ASP A 158 -11.49 -10.23 15.82
N SER A 159 -11.61 -9.82 14.55
CA SER A 159 -10.55 -9.93 13.55
C SER A 159 -10.51 -8.66 12.71
N PRO A 160 -9.35 -8.00 12.56
CA PRO A 160 -9.23 -6.87 11.66
C PRO A 160 -9.40 -7.34 10.20
N ILE A 161 -10.12 -6.54 9.40
CA ILE A 161 -10.29 -6.79 7.96
C ILE A 161 -9.27 -5.93 7.23
N ARG A 162 -8.35 -6.57 6.52
CA ARG A 162 -7.21 -5.93 5.86
C ARG A 162 -7.09 -6.44 4.43
N ILE A 163 -8.09 -6.09 3.62
CA ILE A 163 -8.27 -6.52 2.22
C ILE A 163 -8.41 -5.29 1.34
#